data_AF-A0A251MT03-F1
#
_entry.id   AF-A0A251MT03-F1
#
_cell.length_a   1.000
_cell.length_b   1.000
_cell.length_c   1.000
_cell.angle_alpha   90.00
_cell.angle_beta   90.00
_cell.angle_gamma   90.00
#
_symmetry.space_group_name_H-M   'P 1'
#
loop_
_entity.id
_entity.type
_entity.pdbx_description
1 polymer ?
#
loop_
_entity_poly.entity_id
_entity_poly.type
_entity_poly.pdbx_seq_one_letter_code
_entity_poly.pdbx_strand_id
1 'polypeptide(L)'
;MQSEIFKALEKTRLLVGDKKESHYSRCGRTDKGVSAVGQVIALYLRSNLKETCEKNEDSRKMVFKEQYEGEIDYVRVLNRALPDDIRVFGWCPVPLGFNARFSCLGREYYYLFWGENLNLLAMESAGRKFVGEHDFRNFCKMDALNVHNYRRKVTSFAISPCDVRFDENQLWAIKIKGSAFLWHQVRCMVAVLFLIGQGHESPDVIDALLDTDRIPRKPQYSMAPEIPLVLQSCEFEGLNFTCSSDSGQALRMHLANECQNYHLEAAIFHEALQSCSPIEKDQRSLDNGTVKKKSSHVPLMSRPTEPSYEERRAKLNTRRKD
;
A
#
# COMPACT_ATOMS: atom_id res chain seq x y z
N MET A 1 10.75 -2.64 -9.27
CA MET A 1 9.84 -3.82 -9.30
C MET A 1 9.49 -4.30 -10.71
N GLN A 2 8.56 -3.69 -11.46
CA GLN A 2 8.09 -4.29 -12.73
C GLN A 2 9.21 -4.54 -13.75
N SER A 3 10.17 -3.63 -13.94
CA SER A 3 11.32 -3.86 -14.83
C SER A 3 12.13 -5.09 -14.42
N GLU A 4 12.41 -5.22 -13.13
CA GLU A 4 13.23 -6.31 -12.59
C GLU A 4 12.53 -7.66 -12.73
N ILE A 5 11.19 -7.70 -12.56
CA ILE A 5 10.41 -8.91 -12.82
C ILE A 5 10.53 -9.34 -14.29
N PHE A 6 10.39 -8.41 -15.24
CA PHE A 6 10.55 -8.76 -16.66
C PHE A 6 11.97 -9.18 -17.02
N LYS A 7 13.00 -8.52 -16.49
CA LYS A 7 14.40 -8.95 -16.65
C LYS A 7 14.63 -10.38 -16.11
N ALA A 8 14.07 -10.70 -14.94
CA ALA A 8 14.16 -12.04 -14.36
C ALA A 8 13.44 -13.09 -15.23
N LEU A 9 12.25 -12.76 -15.75
CA LEU A 9 11.48 -13.63 -16.64
C LEU A 9 12.21 -13.92 -17.96
N GLU A 10 12.84 -12.90 -18.56
CA GLU A 10 13.66 -13.04 -19.76
C GLU A 10 14.91 -13.88 -19.49
N LYS A 11 15.65 -13.56 -18.41
CA LYS A 11 16.87 -14.28 -18.01
C LYS A 11 16.61 -15.77 -17.74
N THR A 12 15.44 -16.09 -17.19
CA THR A 12 15.02 -17.47 -16.87
C THR A 12 14.29 -18.16 -18.01
N ARG A 13 14.09 -17.48 -19.16
CA ARG A 13 13.36 -17.99 -20.34
C ARG A 13 11.93 -18.46 -20.04
N LEU A 14 11.30 -17.87 -19.03
CA LEU A 14 9.91 -18.15 -18.66
C LEU A 14 8.89 -17.33 -19.45
N LEU A 15 9.30 -16.17 -19.97
CA LEU A 15 8.43 -15.33 -20.79
C LEU A 15 8.11 -16.03 -22.12
N VAL A 16 6.83 -16.10 -22.46
CA VAL A 16 6.36 -16.54 -23.78
C VAL A 16 6.18 -15.30 -24.64
N GLY A 17 6.96 -15.20 -25.72
CA GLY A 17 6.89 -14.05 -26.61
C GLY A 17 7.41 -12.75 -25.98
N ASP A 18 6.83 -11.63 -26.39
CA ASP A 18 7.18 -10.32 -25.87
C ASP A 18 6.35 -9.91 -24.62
N LYS A 19 6.69 -8.75 -24.04
CA LYS A 19 5.96 -8.22 -22.88
C LYS A 19 4.46 -8.00 -23.14
N LYS A 20 4.04 -7.67 -24.36
CA LYS A 20 2.63 -7.45 -24.71
C LYS A 20 1.89 -8.78 -24.78
N GLU A 21 2.53 -9.81 -25.34
CA GLU A 21 2.01 -11.16 -25.47
C GLU A 21 1.90 -11.90 -24.13
N SER A 22 2.59 -11.43 -23.09
CA SER A 22 2.47 -11.98 -21.73
C SER A 22 1.14 -11.70 -21.03
N HIS A 23 0.26 -10.85 -21.57
CA HIS A 23 -1.00 -10.43 -20.92
C HIS A 23 -0.82 -9.93 -19.46
N TYR A 24 0.29 -9.25 -19.20
CA TYR A 24 0.64 -8.79 -17.85
C TYR A 24 -0.40 -7.86 -17.24
N SER A 25 -0.85 -8.20 -16.04
CA SER A 25 -1.67 -7.37 -15.17
C SER A 25 -1.15 -7.39 -13.74
N ARG A 26 -1.48 -6.35 -12.96
CA ARG A 26 -1.10 -6.21 -11.55
C ARG A 26 -2.26 -5.73 -10.71
N CYS A 27 -2.38 -6.22 -9.49
CA CYS A 27 -3.48 -5.89 -8.61
C CYS A 27 -3.43 -4.43 -8.15
N GLY A 28 -2.29 -4.02 -7.59
CA GLY A 28 -2.07 -2.67 -7.07
C GLY A 28 -0.93 -1.98 -7.82
N ARG A 29 -1.12 -0.72 -8.21
CA ARG A 29 0.01 0.15 -8.54
C ARG A 29 0.52 0.72 -7.23
N THR A 30 1.71 0.31 -6.79
CA THR A 30 2.42 0.98 -5.71
C THR A 30 3.21 2.18 -6.24
N ASP A 31 3.23 3.27 -5.47
CA ASP A 31 4.02 4.45 -5.80
C ASP A 31 5.50 4.20 -5.47
N LYS A 32 6.39 5.08 -5.95
CA LYS A 32 7.81 5.03 -5.61
C LYS A 32 7.97 5.09 -4.08
N GLY A 33 8.78 4.18 -3.53
CA GLY A 33 9.07 4.07 -2.10
C GLY A 33 7.99 3.38 -1.25
N VAL A 34 6.88 2.92 -1.85
CA VAL A 34 5.85 2.13 -1.17
C VAL A 34 6.17 0.64 -1.28
N SER A 35 6.14 -0.05 -0.15
CA SER A 35 6.39 -1.51 -0.07
C SER A 35 5.12 -2.32 -0.35
N ALA A 36 5.30 -3.59 -0.73
CA ALA A 36 4.20 -4.53 -0.89
C ALA A 36 4.63 -5.94 -0.50
N VAL A 37 3.87 -6.54 0.42
CA VAL A 37 4.02 -7.94 0.82
C VAL A 37 3.03 -8.82 0.06
N GLY A 38 1.82 -8.31 -0.18
CA GLY A 38 0.73 -9.04 -0.83
C GLY A 38 0.46 -8.62 -2.27
N GLN A 39 1.46 -8.15 -3.02
CA GLN A 39 1.26 -7.80 -4.43
C GLN A 39 0.97 -9.06 -5.26
N VAL A 40 -0.02 -8.98 -6.15
CA VAL A 40 -0.35 -10.05 -7.09
C VAL A 40 -0.23 -9.52 -8.52
N ILE A 41 0.47 -10.29 -9.35
CA ILE A 41 0.54 -10.10 -10.80
C ILE A 41 -0.03 -11.34 -11.50
N ALA A 42 -0.56 -11.15 -12.70
CA ALA A 42 -0.97 -12.25 -13.57
C ALA A 42 -0.39 -12.03 -14.97
N LEU A 43 0.10 -13.11 -15.58
CA LEU A 43 0.78 -13.13 -16.85
C LEU A 43 0.88 -14.57 -17.37
N TYR A 44 1.06 -14.72 -18.68
CA TYR A 44 1.36 -16.01 -19.30
C TYR A 44 2.85 -16.32 -19.21
N LEU A 45 3.14 -17.54 -18.76
CA LEU A 45 4.48 -18.08 -18.61
C LEU A 45 4.56 -19.45 -19.29
N ARG A 46 5.78 -19.85 -19.62
CA ARG A 46 6.08 -21.23 -20.00
C ARG A 46 5.70 -22.14 -18.84
N SER A 47 4.99 -23.22 -19.16
CA SER A 47 4.54 -24.24 -18.22
C SER A 47 4.94 -25.63 -18.74
N ASN A 48 5.23 -26.55 -17.81
CA ASN A 48 5.38 -27.97 -18.10
C ASN A 48 4.05 -28.74 -17.98
N LEU A 49 2.98 -28.09 -17.49
CA LEU A 49 1.66 -28.71 -17.39
C LEU A 49 1.14 -28.95 -18.81
N LYS A 50 0.71 -30.18 -19.07
CA LYS A 50 0.04 -30.52 -20.32
C LYS A 50 -1.40 -30.02 -20.23
N GLU A 51 -1.92 -29.41 -21.30
CA GLU A 51 -3.35 -29.13 -21.40
C GLU A 51 -4.11 -30.45 -21.38
N THR A 52 -4.75 -30.79 -20.26
CA THR A 52 -5.77 -31.82 -20.23
C THR A 52 -7.05 -31.23 -20.83
N CYS A 53 -7.19 -31.33 -22.14
CA CYS A 53 -8.45 -31.11 -22.84
C CYS A 53 -9.45 -32.22 -22.50
N GLU A 54 -9.94 -32.28 -21.27
CA GLU A 54 -11.12 -33.09 -20.95
C GLU A 54 -12.37 -32.21 -21.04
N LYS A 55 -13.08 -32.34 -22.17
CA LYS A 55 -14.45 -31.87 -22.33
C LYS A 55 -15.37 -32.73 -21.44
N ASN A 56 -15.48 -32.43 -20.16
CA ASN A 56 -16.54 -32.98 -19.32
C ASN A 56 -17.49 -31.84 -18.93
N GLU A 57 -18.69 -31.88 -19.53
CA GLU A 57 -19.75 -30.86 -19.40
C GLU A 57 -20.42 -30.81 -18.02
N ASP A 58 -20.06 -31.66 -17.07
CA ASP A 58 -20.70 -31.69 -15.76
C ASP A 58 -19.69 -31.87 -14.64
N SER A 59 -19.31 -30.76 -13.99
CA SER A 59 -18.88 -30.66 -12.56
C SER A 59 -18.22 -29.29 -12.28
N ARG A 60 -18.98 -28.32 -11.77
CA ARG A 60 -18.48 -27.01 -11.28
C ARG A 60 -17.69 -27.10 -9.94
N LYS A 61 -16.79 -28.06 -9.80
CA LYS A 61 -15.82 -28.11 -8.69
C LYS A 61 -14.49 -28.67 -9.19
N MET A 62 -13.62 -27.79 -9.69
CA MET A 62 -12.21 -28.15 -9.85
C MET A 62 -11.54 -28.18 -8.47
N VAL A 63 -11.30 -29.39 -7.97
CA VAL A 63 -10.48 -29.64 -6.78
C VAL A 63 -9.02 -29.63 -7.23
N PHE A 64 -8.36 -28.46 -7.14
CA PHE A 64 -7.01 -28.20 -7.66
C PHE A 64 -5.83 -28.75 -6.83
N LYS A 65 -6.04 -29.74 -5.95
CA LYS A 65 -5.05 -30.03 -4.89
C LYS A 65 -3.98 -31.08 -5.20
N GLU A 66 -4.02 -31.80 -6.32
CA GLU A 66 -3.18 -33.00 -6.48
C GLU A 66 -2.37 -33.12 -7.79
N GLN A 67 -2.33 -32.13 -8.69
CA GLN A 67 -1.69 -32.33 -10.01
C GLN A 67 -0.81 -31.15 -10.51
N TYR A 68 0.19 -30.75 -9.73
CA TYR A 68 1.29 -29.89 -10.24
C TYR A 68 2.66 -30.59 -10.22
N GLU A 69 2.67 -31.91 -10.07
CA GLU A 69 3.90 -32.68 -10.10
C GLU A 69 4.56 -32.55 -11.49
N GLY A 70 5.84 -32.18 -11.50
CA GLY A 70 6.60 -31.91 -12.74
C GLY A 70 6.49 -30.48 -13.28
N GLU A 71 5.68 -29.60 -12.66
CA GLU A 71 5.65 -28.18 -13.00
C GLU A 71 6.92 -27.45 -12.53
N ILE A 72 7.21 -26.32 -13.18
CA ILE A 72 8.34 -25.44 -12.87
C ILE A 72 8.17 -24.85 -11.47
N ASP A 73 9.22 -24.93 -10.65
CA ASP A 73 9.29 -24.18 -9.39
C ASP A 73 9.57 -22.69 -9.68
N TYR A 74 8.51 -21.96 -10.07
CA TYR A 74 8.60 -20.54 -10.44
C TYR A 74 9.18 -19.70 -9.30
N VAL A 75 8.88 -20.04 -8.04
CA VAL A 75 9.42 -19.32 -6.87
C VAL A 75 10.93 -19.43 -6.84
N ARG A 76 11.47 -20.65 -6.90
CA ARG A 76 12.92 -20.89 -6.89
C ARG A 76 13.63 -20.25 -8.08
N VAL A 77 13.06 -20.43 -9.28
CA VAL A 77 13.68 -19.96 -10.53
C VAL A 77 13.72 -18.43 -10.56
N LEU A 78 12.62 -17.76 -10.23
CA LEU A 78 12.55 -16.29 -10.25
C LEU A 78 13.36 -15.67 -9.13
N ASN A 79 13.29 -16.17 -7.90
CA ASN A 79 14.01 -15.56 -6.77
C ASN A 79 15.53 -15.63 -6.91
N ARG A 80 16.09 -16.58 -7.68
CA ARG A 80 17.52 -16.61 -8.03
C ARG A 80 17.94 -15.54 -9.04
N ALA A 81 16.99 -15.00 -9.80
CA ALA A 81 17.23 -14.00 -10.84
C ALA A 81 16.78 -12.59 -10.43
N LEU A 82 16.05 -12.46 -9.32
CA LEU A 82 15.54 -11.20 -8.78
C LEU A 82 16.53 -10.58 -7.77
N PRO A 83 16.56 -9.25 -7.66
CA PRO A 83 17.31 -8.56 -6.60
C PRO A 83 16.70 -8.85 -5.22
N ASP A 84 17.48 -8.64 -4.16
CA ASP A 84 17.17 -9.08 -2.80
C ASP A 84 15.92 -8.46 -2.16
N ASP A 85 15.52 -7.29 -2.64
CA ASP A 85 14.33 -6.54 -2.25
C ASP A 85 13.06 -6.94 -3.03
N ILE A 86 13.15 -7.88 -3.97
CA ILE A 86 12.02 -8.41 -4.73
C ILE A 86 11.99 -9.93 -4.61
N ARG A 87 10.89 -10.45 -4.07
CA ARG A 87 10.67 -11.88 -3.87
C ARG A 87 9.29 -12.32 -4.31
N VAL A 88 9.23 -13.45 -5.01
CA VAL A 88 8.00 -14.19 -5.32
C VAL A 88 7.72 -15.12 -4.15
N PHE A 89 6.51 -15.08 -3.60
CA PHE A 89 6.14 -15.88 -2.43
C PHE A 89 5.46 -17.20 -2.82
N GLY A 90 4.78 -17.22 -3.97
CA GLY A 90 4.04 -18.36 -4.47
C GLY A 90 3.44 -18.06 -5.83
N TRP A 91 2.84 -19.08 -6.43
CA TRP A 91 2.19 -18.99 -7.74
C TRP A 91 0.95 -19.89 -7.76
N CYS A 92 0.05 -19.69 -8.71
CA CYS A 92 -1.04 -20.62 -9.01
C CYS A 92 -1.49 -20.44 -10.45
N PRO A 93 -2.01 -21.50 -11.12
CA PRO A 93 -2.68 -21.34 -12.40
C PRO A 93 -4.00 -20.59 -12.23
N VAL A 94 -4.38 -19.84 -13.26
CA VAL A 94 -5.61 -19.05 -13.28
C VAL A 94 -6.32 -19.20 -14.64
N PRO A 95 -7.64 -18.96 -14.74
CA PRO A 95 -8.34 -18.99 -16.02
C PRO A 95 -7.77 -17.97 -17.03
N LEU A 96 -7.86 -18.26 -18.33
CA LEU A 96 -7.33 -17.43 -19.42
C LEU A 96 -7.87 -15.97 -19.45
N GLY A 97 -9.01 -15.70 -18.80
CA GLY A 97 -9.57 -14.36 -18.67
C GLY A 97 -9.21 -13.62 -17.37
N PHE A 98 -8.42 -14.23 -16.49
CA PHE A 98 -8.11 -13.66 -15.19
C PHE A 98 -7.29 -12.38 -15.31
N ASN A 99 -7.66 -11.35 -14.55
CA ASN A 99 -6.92 -10.10 -14.49
C ASN A 99 -6.67 -9.71 -13.03
N ALA A 100 -5.40 -9.64 -12.62
CA ALA A 100 -5.05 -9.37 -11.22
C ALA A 100 -5.65 -8.06 -10.68
N ARG A 101 -5.92 -7.08 -11.56
CA ARG A 101 -6.57 -5.82 -11.16
C ARG A 101 -8.07 -5.97 -11.00
N PHE A 102 -8.74 -6.50 -12.02
CA PHE A 102 -10.21 -6.49 -12.10
C PHE A 102 -10.85 -7.68 -11.37
N SER A 103 -10.14 -8.80 -11.25
CA SER A 103 -10.58 -9.97 -10.48
C SER A 103 -10.33 -9.83 -8.97
N CYS A 104 -9.63 -8.78 -8.53
CA CYS A 104 -9.37 -8.57 -7.11
C CYS A 104 -10.58 -7.96 -6.40
N LEU A 105 -11.00 -8.61 -5.32
CA LEU A 105 -12.17 -8.27 -4.51
C LEU A 105 -11.89 -7.20 -3.46
N GLY A 106 -10.66 -7.13 -2.97
CA GLY A 106 -10.27 -6.23 -1.89
C GLY A 106 -8.75 -6.10 -1.76
N ARG A 107 -8.31 -4.95 -1.28
CA ARG A 107 -6.92 -4.70 -0.92
C ARG A 107 -6.85 -4.24 0.52
N GLU A 108 -5.84 -4.71 1.24
CA GLU A 108 -5.54 -4.27 2.59
C GLU A 108 -4.18 -3.56 2.60
N TYR A 109 -4.16 -2.37 3.21
CA TYR A 109 -2.96 -1.58 3.40
C TYR A 109 -2.69 -1.41 4.88
N TYR A 110 -1.42 -1.55 5.24
CA TYR A 110 -0.91 -1.15 6.55
C TYR A 110 -0.12 0.14 6.40
N TYR A 111 -0.31 1.07 7.34
CA TYR A 111 0.54 2.23 7.50
C TYR A 111 1.16 2.20 8.89
N LEU A 112 2.48 2.00 8.95
CA LEU A 112 3.24 1.94 10.21
C LEU A 112 3.60 3.34 10.69
N PHE A 113 3.49 3.59 11.99
CA PHE A 113 3.84 4.89 12.55
C PHE A 113 4.15 4.80 14.04
N TRP A 114 4.98 5.72 14.53
CA TRP A 114 5.25 5.89 15.95
C TRP A 114 4.12 6.69 16.61
N GLY A 115 3.61 6.19 17.74
CA GLY A 115 2.39 6.72 18.37
C GLY A 115 2.60 7.97 19.24
N GLU A 116 3.84 8.37 19.49
CA GLU A 116 4.16 9.51 20.36
C GLU A 116 3.41 10.79 19.98
N ASN A 117 2.86 11.47 20.99
CA ASN A 117 2.16 12.75 20.84
C ASN A 117 0.91 12.69 19.92
N LEU A 118 0.32 11.51 19.70
CA LEU A 118 -0.89 11.33 18.91
C LEU A 118 -2.07 10.84 19.77
N ASN A 119 -3.22 11.49 19.61
CA ASN A 119 -4.49 11.03 20.15
C ASN A 119 -5.05 9.87 19.28
N LEU A 120 -4.64 8.65 19.62
CA LEU A 120 -5.02 7.44 18.87
C LEU A 120 -6.53 7.16 18.89
N LEU A 121 -7.22 7.50 19.98
CA LEU A 121 -8.67 7.34 20.07
C LEU A 121 -9.41 8.28 19.10
N ALA A 122 -8.96 9.53 19.00
CA ALA A 122 -9.51 10.49 18.05
C ALA A 122 -9.21 10.06 16.60
N MET A 123 -7.99 9.57 16.33
CA MET A 123 -7.63 9.03 15.02
C MET A 123 -8.48 7.81 14.64
N GLU A 124 -8.71 6.90 15.58
CA GLU A 124 -9.50 5.70 15.31
C GLU A 124 -10.98 6.04 15.09
N SER A 125 -11.54 6.92 15.92
CA SER A 125 -12.90 7.44 15.73
C SER A 125 -13.08 8.11 14.38
N ALA A 126 -12.14 9.00 14.01
CA ALA A 126 -12.15 9.67 12.70
C ALA A 126 -11.98 8.69 11.54
N GLY A 127 -11.08 7.71 11.67
CA GLY A 127 -10.81 6.74 10.62
C GLY A 127 -11.97 5.79 10.35
N ARG A 128 -12.77 5.45 11.37
CA ARG A 128 -14.02 4.68 11.20
C ARG A 128 -15.04 5.40 10.31
N LYS A 129 -15.03 6.73 10.25
CA LYS A 129 -15.90 7.52 9.36
C LYS A 129 -15.60 7.26 7.87
N PHE A 130 -14.40 6.78 7.53
CA PHE A 130 -14.08 6.37 6.16
C PHE A 130 -14.79 5.07 5.72
N VAL A 131 -15.25 4.23 6.66
CA VAL A 131 -15.91 2.97 6.34
C VAL A 131 -17.24 3.24 5.64
N GLY A 132 -17.54 2.47 4.60
CA GLY A 132 -18.68 2.70 3.72
C GLY A 132 -18.26 3.13 2.32
N GLU A 133 -19.21 3.62 1.54
CA GLU A 133 -18.98 4.08 0.17
C GLU A 133 -19.10 5.60 0.07
N HIS A 134 -17.98 6.26 -0.23
CA HIS A 134 -17.87 7.72 -0.23
C HIS A 134 -17.12 8.21 -1.46
N ASP A 135 -17.28 9.49 -1.80
CA ASP A 135 -16.43 10.15 -2.78
C ASP A 135 -15.12 10.62 -2.11
N PHE A 136 -14.00 10.00 -2.50
CA PHE A 136 -12.70 10.26 -1.90
C PHE A 136 -11.86 11.27 -2.69
N ARG A 137 -12.46 12.13 -3.53
CA ARG A 137 -11.71 13.13 -4.32
C ARG A 137 -10.86 14.06 -3.46
N ASN A 138 -11.37 14.43 -2.28
CA ASN A 138 -10.66 15.27 -1.30
C ASN A 138 -9.56 14.51 -0.56
N PHE A 139 -9.52 13.18 -0.65
CA PHE A 139 -8.55 12.29 -0.04
C PHE A 139 -7.66 11.59 -1.06
N CYS A 140 -7.45 12.17 -2.24
CA CYS A 140 -6.57 11.58 -3.25
C CYS A 140 -5.82 12.65 -4.03
N LYS A 141 -4.92 12.21 -4.93
CA LYS A 141 -4.41 13.08 -5.98
C LYS A 141 -5.30 12.95 -7.20
N MET A 142 -6.01 14.03 -7.51
CA MET A 142 -7.03 14.03 -8.54
C MET A 142 -6.43 13.93 -9.94
N ASP A 143 -6.68 12.79 -10.60
CA ASP A 143 -6.35 12.54 -12.00
C ASP A 143 -7.62 12.63 -12.88
N ALA A 144 -8.04 13.86 -13.19
CA ALA A 144 -9.27 14.13 -13.95
C ALA A 144 -9.19 13.71 -15.44
N LEU A 145 -8.00 13.33 -15.91
CA LEU A 145 -7.79 12.78 -17.25
C LEU A 145 -8.30 11.34 -17.32
N ASN A 146 -7.86 10.49 -16.39
CA ASN A 146 -8.09 9.04 -16.44
C ASN A 146 -9.18 8.55 -15.48
N VAL A 147 -9.58 9.37 -14.49
CA VAL A 147 -10.57 8.99 -13.48
C VAL A 147 -11.80 9.88 -13.60
N HIS A 148 -12.97 9.24 -13.63
CA HIS A 148 -14.28 9.92 -13.68
C HIS A 148 -15.17 9.57 -12.49
N ASN A 149 -14.85 8.48 -11.79
CA ASN A 149 -15.55 8.07 -10.59
C ASN A 149 -14.56 8.01 -9.41
N TYR A 150 -14.76 8.89 -8.44
CA TYR A 150 -13.99 8.99 -7.20
C TYR A 150 -14.65 8.27 -6.01
N ARG A 151 -15.79 7.61 -6.23
CA ARG A 151 -16.43 6.78 -5.21
C ARG A 151 -15.66 5.49 -4.98
N ARG A 152 -15.34 5.19 -3.72
CA ARG A 152 -14.70 3.93 -3.32
C ARG A 152 -15.38 3.39 -2.08
N LYS A 153 -15.28 2.07 -1.87
CA LYS A 153 -15.81 1.40 -0.70
C LYS A 153 -14.67 0.95 0.21
N VAL A 154 -14.57 1.55 1.39
CA VAL A 154 -13.72 1.07 2.48
C VAL A 154 -14.55 0.12 3.32
N THR A 155 -14.06 -1.09 3.51
CA THR A 155 -14.78 -2.17 4.20
C THR A 155 -14.35 -2.32 5.65
N SER A 156 -13.12 -1.93 6.00
CA SER A 156 -12.62 -1.98 7.36
C SER A 156 -11.56 -0.92 7.60
N PHE A 157 -11.53 -0.42 8.83
CA PHE A 157 -10.51 0.48 9.35
C PHE A 157 -10.22 0.11 10.81
N ALA A 158 -8.96 -0.02 11.18
CA ALA A 158 -8.53 -0.26 12.56
C ALA A 158 -7.16 0.36 12.83
N ILE A 159 -6.90 0.70 14.10
CA ILE A 159 -5.57 1.06 14.58
C ILE A 159 -5.19 0.04 15.65
N SER A 160 -4.00 -0.54 15.56
CA SER A 160 -3.53 -1.54 16.53
C SER A 160 -2.05 -1.39 16.83
N PRO A 161 -1.60 -1.67 18.07
CA PRO A 161 -0.19 -1.64 18.41
C PRO A 161 0.55 -2.79 17.72
N CYS A 162 1.82 -2.57 17.40
CA CYS A 162 2.76 -3.60 16.91
C CYS A 162 3.62 -4.10 18.08
N ASP A 163 4.26 -5.25 17.96
CA ASP A 163 5.21 -5.73 18.99
C ASP A 163 6.62 -5.15 18.76
N VAL A 164 6.71 -3.82 18.62
CA VAL A 164 7.96 -3.10 18.39
C VAL A 164 7.93 -1.79 19.17
N ARG A 165 8.93 -1.57 20.02
CA ARG A 165 9.12 -0.35 20.80
C ARG A 165 10.50 0.23 20.57
N PHE A 166 10.61 1.54 20.67
CA PHE A 166 11.86 2.27 20.70
C PHE A 166 11.74 3.32 21.82
N ASP A 167 12.58 3.20 22.85
CA ASP A 167 12.40 3.88 24.13
C ASP A 167 10.97 3.70 24.69
N GLU A 168 10.33 4.79 25.13
CA GLU A 168 8.94 4.83 25.60
C GLU A 168 7.91 4.88 24.44
N ASN A 169 8.36 4.80 23.19
CA ASN A 169 7.52 4.97 22.02
C ASN A 169 7.12 3.61 21.42
N GLN A 170 5.81 3.42 21.28
CA GLN A 170 5.21 2.21 20.72
C GLN A 170 4.98 2.40 19.22
N LEU A 171 5.36 1.40 18.41
CA LEU A 171 4.98 1.35 17.00
C LEU A 171 3.51 0.91 16.88
N TRP A 172 2.77 1.56 15.99
CA TRP A 172 1.37 1.27 15.68
C TRP A 172 1.18 1.03 14.18
N ALA A 173 0.08 0.38 13.82
CA ALA A 173 -0.34 0.17 12.45
C ALA A 173 -1.78 0.67 12.24
N ILE A 174 -1.98 1.52 11.25
CA ILE A 174 -3.30 1.77 10.66
C ILE A 174 -3.55 0.69 9.63
N LYS A 175 -4.65 -0.06 9.78
CA LYS A 175 -5.08 -1.11 8.85
C LYS A 175 -6.31 -0.63 8.10
N ILE A 176 -6.22 -0.54 6.77
CA ILE A 176 -7.31 -0.07 5.92
C ILE A 176 -7.57 -1.12 4.85
N LYS A 177 -8.80 -1.63 4.81
CA LYS A 177 -9.25 -2.56 3.78
C LYS A 177 -10.37 -1.94 2.96
N GLY A 178 -10.32 -2.11 1.64
CA GLY A 178 -11.35 -1.60 0.74
C GLY A 178 -11.35 -2.33 -0.60
N SER A 179 -12.39 -2.13 -1.40
CA SER A 179 -12.52 -2.78 -2.70
C SER A 179 -11.46 -2.31 -3.69
N ALA A 180 -11.23 -1.00 -3.75
CA ALA A 180 -10.18 -0.37 -4.53
C ALA A 180 -9.82 1.00 -3.95
N PHE A 181 -8.63 1.50 -4.28
CA PHE A 181 -8.15 2.81 -3.83
C PHE A 181 -7.75 3.68 -5.02
N LEU A 182 -7.98 4.99 -4.89
CA LEU A 182 -7.55 6.03 -5.81
C LEU A 182 -6.05 6.31 -5.66
N TRP A 183 -5.51 7.07 -6.61
CA TRP A 183 -4.10 7.47 -6.56
C TRP A 183 -3.81 8.27 -5.29
N HIS A 184 -2.83 7.79 -4.52
CA HIS A 184 -2.44 8.32 -3.22
C HIS A 184 -3.52 8.33 -2.12
N GLN A 185 -4.63 7.59 -2.30
CA GLN A 185 -5.77 7.70 -1.39
C GLN A 185 -5.40 7.44 0.08
N VAL A 186 -4.78 6.29 0.35
CA VAL A 186 -4.42 5.87 1.71
C VAL A 186 -3.50 6.88 2.39
N ARG A 187 -2.47 7.37 1.70
CA ARG A 187 -1.52 8.35 2.27
C ARG A 187 -2.20 9.69 2.55
N CYS A 188 -3.16 10.09 1.72
CA CYS A 188 -3.97 11.29 1.93
C CYS A 188 -4.94 11.13 3.10
N MET A 189 -5.55 9.96 3.28
CA MET A 189 -6.37 9.64 4.46
C MET A 189 -5.52 9.71 5.74
N VAL A 190 -4.36 9.05 5.75
CA VAL A 190 -3.43 9.03 6.89
C VAL A 190 -2.92 10.43 7.23
N ALA A 191 -2.65 11.28 6.24
CA ALA A 191 -2.23 12.66 6.48
C ALA A 191 -3.24 13.46 7.31
N VAL A 192 -4.53 13.34 6.98
CA VAL A 192 -5.59 14.04 7.72
C VAL A 192 -5.77 13.41 9.11
N LEU A 193 -5.65 12.09 9.23
CA LEU A 193 -5.64 11.43 10.54
C LEU A 193 -4.50 11.91 11.44
N PHE A 194 -3.29 12.16 10.91
CA PHE A 194 -2.21 12.72 11.71
C PHE A 194 -2.49 14.14 12.18
N LEU A 195 -3.13 14.99 11.37
CA LEU A 195 -3.57 16.31 11.83
C LEU A 195 -4.58 16.19 12.99
N ILE A 196 -5.48 15.21 12.94
CA ILE A 196 -6.43 14.94 14.03
C ILE A 196 -5.71 14.41 15.27
N GLY A 197 -4.80 13.44 15.10
CA GLY A 197 -4.00 12.88 16.18
C GLY A 197 -3.14 13.93 16.90
N GLN A 198 -2.62 14.92 16.17
CA GLN A 198 -1.86 16.05 16.70
C GLN A 198 -2.75 17.13 17.37
N GLY A 199 -4.07 16.98 17.33
CA GLY A 199 -5.03 17.96 17.85
C GLY A 199 -5.16 19.22 16.99
N HIS A 200 -4.68 19.17 15.74
CA HIS A 200 -4.76 20.27 14.79
C HIS A 200 -6.10 20.34 14.07
N GLU A 201 -6.80 19.21 13.94
CA GLU A 201 -8.14 19.14 13.33
C GLU A 201 -9.10 18.36 14.22
N SER A 202 -10.39 18.72 14.15
CA SER A 202 -11.46 17.91 14.75
C SER A 202 -11.69 16.63 13.92
N PRO A 203 -12.07 15.49 14.55
CA PRO A 203 -12.58 14.31 13.83
C PRO A 203 -13.71 14.59 12.82
N ASP A 204 -14.46 15.69 12.97
CA ASP A 204 -15.56 16.07 12.07
C ASP A 204 -15.08 16.62 10.73
N VAL A 205 -13.79 16.94 10.62
CA VAL A 205 -13.19 17.34 9.35
C VAL A 205 -13.31 16.22 8.30
N ILE A 206 -13.35 14.96 8.72
CA ILE A 206 -13.51 13.83 7.81
C ILE A 206 -14.88 13.87 7.13
N ASP A 207 -15.96 14.09 7.88
CA ASP A 207 -17.32 14.17 7.32
C ASP A 207 -17.42 15.34 6.33
N ALA A 208 -16.88 16.50 6.70
CA ALA A 208 -16.89 17.67 5.83
C ALA A 208 -16.10 17.45 4.53
N LEU A 209 -14.99 16.70 4.56
CA LEU A 209 -14.20 16.40 3.36
C LEU A 209 -14.80 15.28 2.51
N LEU A 210 -15.59 14.37 3.08
CA LEU A 210 -16.33 13.36 2.34
C LEU A 210 -17.61 13.94 1.69
N ASP A 211 -18.15 15.02 2.24
CA ASP A 211 -19.23 15.81 1.63
C ASP A 211 -18.69 16.70 0.49
N THR A 212 -18.66 16.14 -0.71
CA THR A 212 -18.16 16.82 -1.89
C THR A 212 -19.10 17.87 -2.46
N ASP A 213 -20.38 17.88 -2.06
CA ASP A 213 -21.33 18.91 -2.47
C ASP A 213 -21.05 20.20 -1.70
N ARG A 214 -20.76 20.06 -0.40
CA ARG A 214 -20.35 21.19 0.45
C ARG A 214 -18.90 21.61 0.21
N ILE A 215 -17.98 20.65 0.04
CA ILE A 215 -16.55 20.89 -0.17
C ILE A 215 -16.11 20.33 -1.54
N PRO A 216 -16.45 21.02 -2.65
CA PRO A 216 -16.12 20.55 -4.00
C PRO A 216 -14.64 20.70 -4.36
N ARG A 217 -13.90 21.52 -3.59
CA ARG A 217 -12.49 21.82 -3.80
C ARG A 217 -11.66 21.32 -2.64
N LYS A 218 -10.74 20.40 -2.94
CA LYS A 218 -9.84 19.79 -1.97
C LYS A 218 -8.93 20.85 -1.32
N PRO A 219 -8.90 20.99 0.02
CA PRO A 219 -7.93 21.86 0.68
C PRO A 219 -6.51 21.32 0.56
N GLN A 220 -5.52 22.23 0.56
CA GLN A 220 -4.12 21.85 0.50
C GLN A 220 -3.62 21.24 1.82
N TYR A 221 -3.05 20.04 1.73
CA TYR A 221 -2.32 19.41 2.82
C TYR A 221 -1.24 18.48 2.28
N SER A 222 -0.16 18.35 3.07
CA SER A 222 0.94 17.46 2.75
C SER A 222 0.53 16.02 2.96
N MET A 223 0.77 15.19 1.96
CA MET A 223 0.50 13.76 2.02
C MET A 223 1.47 13.06 2.98
N ALA A 224 1.02 12.01 3.68
CA ALA A 224 1.86 11.24 4.57
C ALA A 224 3.02 10.56 3.80
N PRO A 225 4.21 10.35 4.38
CA PRO A 225 5.34 9.67 3.72
C PRO A 225 4.99 8.31 3.09
N GLU A 226 5.74 7.92 2.04
CA GLU A 226 5.52 6.64 1.32
C GLU A 226 6.08 5.42 2.04
N ILE A 227 7.23 5.56 2.72
CA ILE A 227 8.00 4.45 3.29
C ILE A 227 7.16 3.56 4.22
N PRO A 228 6.31 4.11 5.12
CA PRO A 228 5.59 3.27 6.08
C PRO A 228 4.34 2.59 5.49
N LEU A 229 3.99 2.88 4.23
CA LEU A 229 2.85 2.29 3.57
C LEU A 229 3.23 0.93 2.97
N VAL A 230 2.47 -0.09 3.33
CA VAL A 230 2.64 -1.46 2.85
C VAL A 230 1.32 -1.96 2.27
N LEU A 231 1.34 -2.41 1.00
CA LEU A 231 0.25 -3.25 0.48
C LEU A 231 0.37 -4.64 1.11
N GLN A 232 -0.50 -4.94 2.08
CA GLN A 232 -0.42 -6.13 2.90
C GLN A 232 -1.00 -7.35 2.19
N SER A 233 -2.19 -7.24 1.62
CA SER A 233 -2.89 -8.36 1.00
C SER A 233 -3.79 -7.92 -0.15
N CYS A 234 -4.02 -8.84 -1.08
CA CYS A 234 -5.00 -8.72 -2.15
C CYS A 234 -5.92 -9.94 -2.13
N GLU A 235 -7.22 -9.71 -2.18
CA GLU A 235 -8.23 -10.76 -2.04
C GLU A 235 -8.76 -11.20 -3.39
N PHE A 236 -8.86 -12.52 -3.56
CA PHE A 236 -9.35 -13.17 -4.76
C PHE A 236 -10.17 -14.39 -4.37
N GLU A 237 -11.18 -14.72 -5.18
CA GLU A 237 -11.96 -15.93 -5.02
C GLU A 237 -11.29 -17.11 -5.74
N GLY A 238 -11.24 -18.27 -5.08
CA GLY A 238 -10.79 -19.51 -5.70
C GLY A 238 -9.30 -19.63 -6.01
N LEU A 239 -8.46 -18.67 -5.60
CA LEU A 239 -7.01 -18.76 -5.80
C LEU A 239 -6.31 -19.43 -4.63
N ASN A 240 -5.53 -20.46 -4.93
CA ASN A 240 -4.72 -21.18 -3.96
C ASN A 240 -3.24 -21.11 -4.37
N PHE A 241 -2.51 -20.15 -3.82
CA PHE A 241 -1.08 -20.00 -4.09
C PHE A 241 -0.30 -21.18 -3.51
N THR A 242 0.60 -21.74 -4.32
CA THR A 242 1.50 -22.82 -3.96
C THR A 242 2.95 -22.33 -3.93
N CYS A 243 3.75 -22.98 -3.08
CA CYS A 243 5.17 -22.75 -2.94
C CYS A 243 5.79 -24.06 -2.46
N SER A 244 6.90 -24.49 -3.07
CA SER A 244 7.60 -25.69 -2.62
C SER A 244 8.15 -25.49 -1.21
N SER A 245 8.27 -26.57 -0.43
CA SER A 245 8.79 -26.49 0.95
C SER A 245 10.17 -25.82 1.00
N ASP A 246 11.08 -26.24 0.11
CA ASP A 246 12.43 -25.70 0.00
C ASP A 246 12.43 -24.20 -0.31
N SER A 247 11.61 -23.77 -1.28
CA SER A 247 11.47 -22.35 -1.64
C SER A 247 10.88 -21.53 -0.50
N GLY A 248 9.88 -22.07 0.20
CA GLY A 248 9.27 -21.44 1.36
C GLY A 248 10.25 -21.29 2.53
N GLN A 249 11.09 -22.30 2.77
CA GLN A 249 12.16 -22.23 3.78
C GLN A 249 13.23 -21.21 3.39
N ALA A 250 13.68 -21.22 2.14
CA ALA A 250 14.66 -20.25 1.64
C ALA A 250 14.16 -18.80 1.75
N LEU A 251 12.88 -18.55 1.43
CA LEU A 251 12.24 -17.24 1.62
C LEU A 251 12.21 -16.81 3.09
N ARG A 252 11.84 -17.71 3.99
CA ARG A 252 11.82 -17.42 5.44
C ARG A 252 13.22 -17.07 5.94
N MET A 253 14.23 -17.83 5.55
CA MET A 253 15.61 -17.54 5.93
C MET A 253 16.08 -16.21 5.34
N HIS A 254 15.78 -15.92 4.07
CA HIS A 254 16.10 -14.62 3.45
C HIS A 254 15.52 -13.46 4.24
N LEU A 255 14.21 -13.49 4.52
CA LEU A 255 13.53 -12.41 5.25
C LEU A 255 14.00 -12.31 6.71
N ALA A 256 14.30 -13.42 7.36
CA ALA A 256 14.86 -13.43 8.71
C ALA A 256 16.26 -12.79 8.73
N ASN A 257 17.10 -13.08 7.74
CA ASN A 257 18.43 -12.47 7.62
C ASN A 257 18.33 -10.97 7.35
N GLU A 258 17.45 -10.54 6.44
CA GLU A 258 17.22 -9.10 6.20
C GLU A 258 16.75 -8.40 7.46
N CYS A 259 15.80 -9.00 8.19
CA CYS A 259 15.35 -8.49 9.47
C CYS A 259 16.52 -8.36 10.46
N GLN A 260 17.35 -9.40 10.59
CA GLN A 260 18.53 -9.41 11.47
C GLN A 260 19.52 -8.30 11.08
N ASN A 261 19.78 -8.10 9.80
CA ASN A 261 20.67 -7.05 9.30
C ASN A 261 20.15 -5.66 9.70
N TYR A 262 18.87 -5.38 9.51
CA TYR A 262 18.29 -4.09 9.92
C TYR A 262 18.27 -3.90 11.44
N HIS A 263 18.12 -4.98 12.22
CA HIS A 263 18.28 -4.89 13.68
C HIS A 263 19.73 -4.57 14.08
N LEU A 264 20.72 -5.13 13.38
CA LEU A 264 22.13 -4.80 13.59
C LEU A 264 22.41 -3.32 13.24
N GLU A 265 21.91 -2.83 12.12
CA GLU A 265 22.01 -1.41 11.75
C GLU A 265 21.36 -0.50 12.80
N ALA A 266 20.15 -0.84 13.26
CA ALA A 266 19.49 -0.12 14.33
C ALA A 266 20.30 -0.12 15.63
N ALA A 267 20.93 -1.25 15.98
CA ALA A 267 21.80 -1.35 17.15
C ALA A 267 23.06 -0.47 17.04
N ILE A 268 23.66 -0.36 15.84
CA ILE A 268 24.77 0.57 15.59
C ILE A 268 24.35 2.02 15.85
N PHE A 269 23.18 2.43 15.38
CA PHE A 269 22.66 3.77 15.63
C PHE A 269 22.29 3.99 17.11
N HIS A 270 21.80 2.95 17.78
CA HIS A 270 21.52 3.01 19.21
C HIS A 270 22.80 3.22 20.03
N GLU A 271 23.89 2.51 19.71
CA GLU A 271 25.21 2.72 20.34
C GLU A 271 25.74 4.15 20.08
N ALA A 272 25.60 4.64 18.84
CA ALA A 272 25.98 6.00 18.49
C ALA A 272 25.17 7.05 19.27
N LEU A 273 23.88 6.80 19.50
CA LEU A 273 23.00 7.68 20.29
C LEU A 273 23.42 7.72 21.77
N GLN A 274 23.80 6.58 22.35
CA GLN A 274 24.31 6.50 23.73
C GLN A 274 25.67 7.19 23.91
N SER A 275 26.49 7.19 22.85
CA SER A 275 27.80 7.86 22.83
C SER A 275 27.72 9.37 22.63
N CYS A 276 26.56 9.88 22.20
CA CYS A 276 26.33 11.33 22.15
C CYS A 276 26.34 11.88 23.58
N SER A 277 27.09 12.97 23.81
CA SER A 277 27.14 13.62 25.12
C SER A 277 25.72 13.90 25.62
N PRO A 278 25.42 13.65 26.91
CA PRO A 278 24.13 14.02 27.45
C PRO A 278 23.93 15.50 27.13
N ILE A 279 22.79 15.83 26.50
CA ILE A 279 22.37 17.22 26.40
C ILE A 279 22.33 17.70 27.85
N GLU A 280 23.24 18.59 28.24
CA GLU A 280 23.19 19.26 29.53
C GLU A 280 21.76 19.78 29.67
N LYS A 281 20.98 19.15 30.55
CA LYS A 281 19.72 19.73 30.98
C LYS A 281 20.13 20.98 31.74
N ASP A 282 20.19 22.10 31.02
CA ASP A 282 20.43 23.41 31.57
C ASP A 282 19.30 23.72 32.56
N GLN A 283 19.50 23.28 33.79
CA GLN A 283 18.74 23.67 34.97
C GLN A 283 19.25 25.03 35.44
N ARG A 284 19.19 26.03 34.54
CA ARG A 284 19.26 27.46 34.88
C ARG A 284 18.38 28.24 33.92
N SER A 285 17.13 28.42 34.34
CA SER A 285 16.34 29.64 34.13
C SER A 285 16.52 30.37 32.79
N LEU A 286 15.76 29.96 31.78
CA LEU A 286 15.22 30.90 30.80
C LEU A 286 13.71 30.73 30.78
N ASP A 287 13.08 31.51 31.66
CA ASP A 287 11.73 32.04 31.51
C ASP A 287 11.69 33.03 30.33
N ASN A 288 12.16 32.53 29.18
CA ASN A 288 12.11 33.15 27.88
C ASN A 288 11.86 31.98 26.94
N GLY A 289 10.58 31.61 26.86
CA GLY A 289 10.09 30.68 25.89
C GLY A 289 10.52 31.15 24.50
N THR A 290 11.61 30.58 23.98
CA THR A 290 11.67 30.22 22.56
C THR A 290 10.63 29.13 22.39
N VAL A 291 9.37 29.56 22.36
CA VAL A 291 8.32 28.92 21.60
C VAL A 291 9.00 28.63 20.27
N LYS A 292 9.42 27.38 20.01
CA LYS A 292 9.59 26.88 18.64
C LYS A 292 8.37 27.43 17.97
N LYS A 293 8.52 28.44 17.07
CA LYS A 293 7.39 29.14 16.45
C LYS A 293 6.44 28.03 16.09
N LYS A 294 5.35 27.86 16.87
CA LYS A 294 4.34 26.87 16.56
C LYS A 294 3.88 27.40 15.23
N SER A 295 4.32 26.76 14.15
CA SER A 295 3.80 27.04 12.81
C SER A 295 2.30 27.12 13.03
N SER A 296 1.72 28.31 12.87
CA SER A 296 0.34 28.53 13.26
C SER A 296 -0.46 27.58 12.39
N HIS A 297 -0.93 26.48 12.96
CA HIS A 297 -1.67 25.50 12.19
C HIS A 297 -2.89 26.23 11.63
N VAL A 298 -2.97 26.29 10.30
CA VAL A 298 -4.14 26.82 9.61
C VAL A 298 -5.11 25.65 9.43
N PRO A 299 -6.34 25.72 9.96
CA PRO A 299 -7.33 24.67 9.78
C PRO A 299 -7.56 24.35 8.29
N LEU A 300 -7.80 23.08 7.95
CA LEU A 300 -7.95 22.63 6.56
C LEU A 300 -8.99 23.45 5.79
N MET A 301 -10.10 23.79 6.43
CA MET A 301 -11.19 24.57 5.83
C MET A 301 -10.83 26.03 5.53
N SER A 302 -9.72 26.54 6.09
CA SER A 302 -9.22 27.90 5.88
C SER A 302 -8.04 27.97 4.91
N ARG A 303 -7.63 26.84 4.31
CA ARG A 303 -6.48 26.77 3.41
C ARG A 303 -6.86 27.06 1.96
N PRO A 304 -5.89 27.48 1.13
CA PRO A 304 -6.05 27.45 -0.32
C PRO A 304 -6.47 26.06 -0.80
N THR A 305 -7.34 26.02 -1.79
CA THR A 305 -7.89 24.77 -2.32
C THR A 305 -7.39 24.50 -3.74
N GLU A 306 -7.23 23.22 -4.07
CA GLU A 306 -6.98 22.76 -5.43
C GLU A 306 -8.22 23.02 -6.33
N PRO A 307 -8.06 23.10 -7.66
CA PRO A 307 -9.21 23.17 -8.56
C PRO A 307 -10.09 21.94 -8.44
N SER A 308 -11.41 22.13 -8.54
CA SER A 308 -12.42 21.06 -8.49
C SER A 308 -12.28 20.09 -9.67
N TYR A 309 -12.99 18.96 -9.59
CA TYR A 309 -13.03 18.02 -10.70
C TYR A 309 -13.60 18.66 -11.97
N GLU A 310 -14.71 19.39 -11.84
CA GLU A 310 -15.42 20.06 -12.92
C GLU A 310 -14.52 21.13 -13.59
N GLU A 311 -13.81 21.92 -12.79
CA GLU A 311 -12.83 22.91 -13.28
C GLU A 311 -11.70 22.25 -14.07
N ARG A 312 -11.13 21.14 -13.56
CA ARG A 312 -10.09 20.39 -14.27
C ARG A 312 -10.61 19.81 -15.59
N ARG A 313 -11.84 19.28 -15.61
CA ARG A 313 -12.47 18.73 -16.81
C ARG A 313 -12.76 19.80 -17.86
N ALA A 314 -13.30 20.95 -17.45
CA ALA A 314 -13.54 22.07 -18.35
C ALA A 314 -12.24 22.48 -19.07
N LYS A 315 -11.14 22.61 -18.33
CA LYS A 315 -9.81 22.95 -18.88
C LYS A 315 -9.23 21.89 -19.82
N LEU A 316 -9.54 20.62 -19.61
CA LEU A 316 -9.11 19.53 -20.50
C LEU A 316 -9.93 19.50 -21.80
N ASN A 317 -11.21 19.82 -21.72
CA ASN A 317 -12.11 19.86 -22.87
C ASN A 317 -11.81 21.07 -23.77
N THR A 318 -11.42 22.22 -23.22
CA THR A 318 -10.98 23.37 -24.02
C THR A 318 -9.71 23.05 -24.80
N ARG A 319 -8.70 22.44 -24.16
CA ARG A 319 -7.43 22.01 -24.79
C ARG A 319 -7.57 20.93 -25.88
N ARG A 320 -8.73 20.28 -26.00
CA ARG A 320 -8.99 19.27 -27.05
C ARG A 320 -9.67 19.87 -28.29
N LYS A 321 -10.14 21.12 -28.20
CA LYS A 321 -10.81 21.82 -29.30
C LYS A 321 -9.87 22.74 -30.09
N ASP A 322 -8.67 22.99 -29.55
CA ASP A 322 -7.54 23.65 -30.20
C ASP A 322 -6.58 22.59 -30.78
#